data_AF-A0A914V3J9-F1
#
_entry.id   AF-A0A914V3J9-F1
#
_cell.length_a   1.000
_cell.length_b   1.000
_cell.length_c   1.000
_cell.angle_alpha   90.00
_cell.angle_beta   90.00
_cell.angle_gamma   90.00
#
_symmetry.space_group_name_H-M   'P 1'
#
loop_
_entity.id
_entity.type
_entity.pdbx_description
1 polymer ?
#
loop_
_entity_poly.entity_id
_entity_poly.type
_entity_poly.pdbx_seq_one_letter_code
_entity_poly.pdbx_strand_id
1 'polypeptide(L)'
;MDEVSRCVMKSILTIARHSATTDAASLFNALKSLFDKWKPLLSNYYKTKESQVQAMLAIEDEVTARENLFGPCLQKMVHYLYEVDVLSEEAILEWFEQLNDKLKPKLTNFIEWLKDAEEESDDD
;
A
#
# COMPACT_ATOMS: atom_id res chain seq x y z
N MET A 1 5.05 -10.45 15.90
CA MET A 1 4.39 -10.81 14.62
C MET A 1 4.55 -9.64 13.65
N ASP A 2 4.42 -8.42 14.15
CA ASP A 2 4.56 -7.12 13.48
C ASP A 2 5.83 -6.95 12.63
N GLU A 3 6.99 -7.34 13.16
CA GLU A 3 8.26 -7.24 12.44
C GLU A 3 8.30 -8.16 11.21
N VAL A 4 7.67 -9.34 11.30
CA VAL A 4 7.58 -10.28 10.18
C VAL A 4 6.67 -9.73 9.09
N SER A 5 5.51 -9.17 9.46
CA SER A 5 4.58 -8.54 8.52
C SER A 5 5.24 -7.39 7.74
N ARG A 6 6.06 -6.57 8.42
CA ARG A 6 6.85 -5.51 7.79
C ARG A 6 7.94 -6.08 6.85
N CYS A 7 8.65 -7.14 7.27
CA CYS A 7 9.67 -7.80 6.45
C CYS A 7 9.11 -8.43 5.17
N VAL A 8 7.92 -9.03 5.22
CA VAL A 8 7.25 -9.61 4.04
C VAL A 8 6.99 -8.52 2.99
N MET A 9 6.40 -7.39 3.39
CA MET A 9 6.13 -6.28 2.46
C MET A 9 7.44 -5.71 1.89
N LYS A 10 8.44 -5.45 2.72
CA LYS A 10 9.75 -4.96 2.26
C LYS A 10 10.42 -5.90 1.26
N SER A 11 10.27 -7.21 1.47
CA SER A 11 10.83 -8.22 0.57
C SER A 11 10.15 -8.17 -0.80
N ILE A 12 8.82 -8.02 -0.85
CA ILE A 12 8.07 -7.87 -2.11
C ILE A 12 8.47 -6.59 -2.84
N LEU A 13 8.52 -5.46 -2.14
CA LEU A 13 8.97 -4.18 -2.71
C LEU A 13 10.40 -4.27 -3.26
N THR A 14 11.28 -4.98 -2.55
CA THR A 14 12.67 -5.21 -2.97
C THR A 14 12.76 -6.11 -4.20
N ILE A 15 11.96 -7.18 -4.29
CA ILE A 15 11.92 -8.08 -5.45
C ILE A 15 11.38 -7.34 -6.68
N ALA A 16 10.32 -6.55 -6.52
CA ALA A 16 9.78 -5.72 -7.59
C ALA A 16 10.83 -4.74 -8.12
N ARG A 17 11.57 -4.09 -7.23
CA ARG A 17 12.65 -3.16 -7.60
C ARG A 17 13.77 -3.85 -8.38
N HIS A 18 14.19 -5.06 -7.99
CA HIS A 18 15.25 -5.79 -8.70
C HIS A 18 14.81 -6.31 -10.08
N SER A 19 13.50 -6.49 -10.29
CA SER A 19 12.95 -6.93 -11.58
C SER A 19 12.56 -5.77 -12.51
N ALA A 20 12.47 -4.54 -12.00
CA ALA A 20 12.02 -3.38 -12.75
C ALA A 20 13.13 -2.67 -13.55
N THR A 21 12.72 -2.12 -14.69
CA THR A 21 13.43 -1.24 -15.64
C THR A 21 14.41 -0.24 -15.05
N THR A 22 13.80 0.73 -14.37
CA THR A 22 14.32 1.95 -13.71
C THR A 22 13.19 3.00 -13.62
N ASP A 23 12.04 2.79 -14.27
CA ASP A 23 10.89 3.69 -14.25
C ASP A 23 9.75 3.20 -13.33
N ALA A 24 8.93 4.13 -12.86
CA ALA A 24 7.84 3.84 -11.92
C ALA A 24 6.69 3.00 -12.52
N ALA A 25 6.52 3.02 -13.85
CA ALA A 25 5.45 2.26 -14.51
C ALA A 25 5.80 0.77 -14.58
N SER A 26 7.04 0.44 -14.97
CA SER A 26 7.53 -0.94 -14.92
C SER A 26 7.57 -1.48 -13.49
N LEU A 27 7.92 -0.64 -12.51
CA LEU A 27 7.86 -1.01 -11.09
C LEU A 27 6.43 -1.37 -10.65
N PHE A 28 5.44 -0.53 -10.96
CA PHE A 28 4.06 -0.80 -10.56
C PHE A 28 3.53 -2.11 -11.20
N ASN A 29 3.86 -2.38 -12.45
CA ASN A 29 3.48 -3.64 -13.10
C ASN A 29 4.12 -4.86 -12.43
N ALA A 30 5.40 -4.76 -12.05
CA ALA A 30 6.08 -5.81 -11.29
C ALA A 30 5.45 -6.01 -9.90
N LEU A 31 5.13 -4.92 -9.20
CA LEU A 31 4.43 -4.94 -7.91
C LEU A 31 3.07 -5.61 -8.03
N LYS A 32 2.25 -5.19 -9.00
CA LYS A 32 0.93 -5.78 -9.25
C LYS A 32 1.03 -7.28 -9.49
N SER A 33 1.95 -7.73 -10.35
CA SER A 33 2.17 -9.15 -10.61
C SER A 33 2.57 -9.94 -9.35
N LEU A 34 3.38 -9.34 -8.48
CA LEU A 34 3.74 -9.95 -7.20
C LEU A 34 2.56 -9.96 -6.22
N PHE A 35 1.80 -8.88 -6.11
CA PHE A 35 0.63 -8.84 -5.24
C PHE A 35 -0.40 -9.89 -5.66
N ASP A 36 -0.63 -10.06 -6.96
CA ASP A 36 -1.53 -11.10 -7.48
C ASP A 36 -1.03 -12.51 -7.15
N LYS A 37 0.23 -12.77 -7.47
CA LYS A 37 0.86 -14.07 -7.23
C LYS A 37 0.85 -14.45 -5.76
N TRP A 38 1.04 -13.47 -4.87
CA TRP A 38 1.19 -13.69 -3.44
C TRP A 38 -0.05 -13.30 -2.63
N LYS A 39 -1.18 -12.96 -3.27
CA LYS A 39 -2.43 -12.54 -2.60
C LYS A 39 -2.84 -13.46 -1.43
N PRO A 40 -2.86 -14.80 -1.57
CA PRO A 40 -3.20 -15.69 -0.46
C PRO A 40 -2.25 -15.59 0.75
N LEU A 41 -0.97 -15.28 0.51
CA LEU A 41 0.00 -15.01 1.56
C LEU A 41 -0.30 -13.67 2.23
N LEU A 42 -0.50 -12.61 1.42
CA LEU A 42 -0.77 -11.26 1.90
C LEU A 42 -2.03 -11.21 2.77
N SER A 43 -3.13 -11.78 2.29
CA SER A 43 -4.38 -11.88 3.07
C SER A 43 -4.23 -12.71 4.34
N ASN A 44 -3.23 -13.61 4.42
CA ASN A 44 -2.96 -14.35 5.65
C ASN A 44 -2.10 -13.57 6.65
N TYR A 45 -1.18 -12.74 6.17
CA TYR A 45 -0.27 -11.93 6.99
C TYR A 45 -0.87 -10.61 7.45
N TYR A 46 -1.82 -10.07 6.68
CA TYR A 46 -2.42 -8.76 6.88
C TYR A 46 -3.90 -8.86 7.28
N LYS A 47 -4.21 -9.78 8.22
CA LYS A 47 -5.58 -10.03 8.70
C LYS A 47 -6.06 -9.00 9.71
N THR A 48 -5.16 -8.50 10.56
CA THR A 48 -5.52 -7.53 11.60
C THR A 48 -5.15 -6.14 11.14
N LYS A 49 -5.86 -5.14 11.67
CA LYS A 49 -5.56 -3.73 11.40
C LYS A 49 -4.10 -3.40 11.70
N GLU A 50 -3.54 -3.87 12.83
CA GLU A 50 -2.14 -3.57 13.15
C GLU A 50 -1.19 -4.13 12.09
N SER A 51 -1.43 -5.36 11.61
CA SER A 51 -0.59 -5.97 10.58
C SER A 51 -0.67 -5.23 9.23
N GLN A 52 -1.85 -4.70 8.88
CA GLN A 52 -2.06 -3.87 7.69
C GLN A 52 -1.31 -2.54 7.80
N VAL A 53 -1.38 -1.88 8.97
CA VAL A 53 -0.61 -0.66 9.26
C VAL A 53 0.90 -0.94 9.16
N GLN A 54 1.39 -2.08 9.65
CA GLN A 54 2.81 -2.47 9.47
C GLN A 54 3.20 -2.64 8.00
N ALA A 55 2.30 -3.12 7.14
CA ALA A 55 2.51 -3.20 5.71
C ALA A 55 2.64 -1.80 5.07
N MET A 56 1.79 -0.87 5.49
CA MET A 56 1.83 0.52 5.01
C MET A 56 3.06 1.28 5.50
N LEU A 57 3.52 1.03 6.73
CA LEU A 57 4.79 1.56 7.23
C LEU A 57 6.00 1.03 6.43
N ALA A 58 5.98 -0.23 6.01
CA ALA A 58 7.01 -0.76 5.11
C ALA A 58 6.99 -0.06 3.73
N ILE A 59 5.81 0.24 3.20
CA ILE A 59 5.64 1.02 1.97
C ILE A 59 6.20 2.43 2.16
N GLU A 60 5.86 3.09 3.25
CA GLU A 60 6.32 4.44 3.59
C GLU A 60 7.85 4.51 3.68
N ASP A 61 8.50 3.54 4.33
CA ASP A 61 9.96 3.47 4.41
C ASP A 61 10.60 3.44 3.02
N GLU A 62 10.09 2.59 2.12
CA GLU A 62 10.65 2.38 0.79
C GLU A 62 10.40 3.60 -0.12
N VAL A 63 9.23 4.23 0.00
CA VAL A 63 8.90 5.47 -0.70
C VAL A 63 9.79 6.61 -0.22
N THR A 64 9.99 6.74 1.09
CA THR A 64 10.86 7.78 1.66
C THR A 64 12.32 7.57 1.24
N ALA A 65 12.80 6.32 1.22
CA ALA A 65 14.17 6.01 0.81
C ALA A 65 14.41 6.21 -0.69
N ARG A 66 13.38 6.06 -1.53
CA ARG A 66 13.49 6.05 -3.01
C ARG A 66 12.30 6.78 -3.65
N GLU A 67 12.12 8.05 -3.28
CA GLU A 67 10.94 8.84 -3.65
C GLU A 67 10.74 8.91 -5.18
N ASN A 68 11.82 9.09 -5.94
CA ASN A 68 11.76 9.18 -7.41
C ASN A 68 11.21 7.91 -8.07
N LEU A 69 11.34 6.75 -7.40
CA LEU A 69 10.96 5.45 -7.95
C LEU A 69 9.57 5.02 -7.46
N PHE A 70 9.35 5.03 -6.15
CA PHE A 70 8.08 4.56 -5.54
C PHE A 70 7.05 5.67 -5.37
N GLY A 71 7.46 6.93 -5.24
CA GLY A 71 6.56 8.07 -5.05
C GLY A 71 5.48 8.19 -6.14
N PRO A 72 5.82 8.06 -7.45
CA PRO A 72 4.82 8.14 -8.52
C PRO A 72 3.78 7.02 -8.52
N CYS A 73 4.03 5.90 -7.85
CA CYS A 73 3.10 4.77 -7.79
C CYS A 73 2.51 4.52 -6.38
N LEU A 74 2.81 5.37 -5.39
CA LEU A 74 2.32 5.21 -4.02
C LEU A 74 0.79 5.06 -3.96
N GLN A 75 0.06 6.04 -4.51
CA GLN A 75 -1.41 6.01 -4.53
C GLN A 75 -1.93 4.75 -5.21
N LYS A 76 -1.37 4.39 -6.38
CA LYS A 76 -1.79 3.20 -7.13
C LYS A 76 -1.55 1.91 -6.35
N MET A 77 -0.46 1.83 -5.60
CA MET A 77 -0.13 0.66 -4.79
C MET A 77 -1.09 0.51 -3.61
N VAL A 78 -1.35 1.57 -2.86
CA VAL A 78 -2.28 1.53 -1.72
C VAL A 78 -3.70 1.21 -2.21
N HIS A 79 -4.14 1.89 -3.27
CA HIS A 79 -5.44 1.63 -3.89
C HIS A 79 -5.56 0.18 -4.36
N TYR A 80 -4.53 -0.36 -5.03
CA TYR A 80 -4.57 -1.76 -5.46
C TYR A 80 -4.71 -2.75 -4.30
N LEU A 81 -3.97 -2.55 -3.22
CA LEU A 81 -4.03 -3.41 -2.04
C LEU A 81 -5.39 -3.31 -1.32
N TYR A 82 -6.05 -2.17 -1.40
CA TYR A 82 -7.45 -2.02 -0.99
C TYR A 82 -8.39 -2.83 -1.90
N GLU A 83 -8.31 -2.66 -3.23
CA GLU A 83 -9.16 -3.39 -4.20
C GLU A 83 -9.04 -4.92 -4.11
N VAL A 84 -7.89 -5.43 -3.65
CA VAL A 84 -7.67 -6.87 -3.48
C VAL A 84 -7.91 -7.37 -2.05
N ASP A 85 -8.57 -6.59 -1.19
CA ASP A 85 -8.91 -6.94 0.20
C ASP A 85 -7.69 -7.27 1.08
N VAL A 86 -6.54 -6.64 0.80
CA VAL A 86 -5.34 -6.78 1.63
C VAL A 86 -5.26 -5.68 2.69
N LEU A 87 -5.77 -4.49 2.38
CA LEU A 87 -5.88 -3.37 3.31
C LEU A 87 -7.35 -3.00 3.47
N SER A 88 -7.80 -2.78 4.71
CA SER A 88 -9.12 -2.21 4.97
C SER A 88 -9.07 -0.68 4.92
N GLU A 89 -10.23 -0.07 4.70
CA GLU A 89 -10.41 1.37 4.80
C GLU A 89 -9.97 1.91 6.17
N GLU A 90 -10.46 1.30 7.26
CA GLU A 90 -10.11 1.69 8.63
C GLU A 90 -8.58 1.75 8.84
N ALA A 91 -7.85 0.75 8.34
CA ALA A 91 -6.39 0.72 8.46
C ALA A 91 -5.73 1.84 7.64
N ILE A 92 -6.22 2.10 6.42
CA ILE A 92 -5.69 3.13 5.52
C ILE A 92 -5.90 4.51 6.13
N LEU A 93 -7.09 4.79 6.66
CA LEU A 93 -7.41 6.08 7.29
C LEU A 93 -6.54 6.30 8.54
N GLU A 94 -6.42 5.30 9.41
CA GLU A 94 -5.56 5.38 10.61
C GLU A 94 -4.08 5.64 10.25
N TRP A 95 -3.56 4.94 9.24
CA TRP A 95 -2.20 5.17 8.77
C TRP A 95 -2.04 6.56 8.14
N PHE A 96 -3.02 7.03 7.37
CA PHE A 96 -2.96 8.34 6.72
C PHE A 96 -2.89 9.52 7.71
N GLU A 97 -3.56 9.42 8.86
CA GLU A 97 -3.47 10.43 9.92
C GLU A 97 -2.04 10.61 10.43
N GLN A 98 -1.31 9.50 10.55
CA GLN A 98 0.07 9.43 11.06
C GLN A 98 1.13 9.57 9.96
N LEU A 99 0.71 9.56 8.69
CA LEU A 99 1.59 9.63 7.54
C LEU A 99 2.40 10.93 7.53
N ASN A 100 3.65 10.83 7.08
CA ASN A 100 4.51 11.99 6.84
C ASN A 100 3.82 13.04 5.95
N ASP A 101 3.82 14.31 6.38
CA ASP A 101 3.18 15.42 5.66
C ASP A 101 3.71 15.62 4.22
N LYS A 102 4.92 15.12 3.91
CA LYS A 102 5.44 15.12 2.53
C LYS A 102 4.74 14.12 1.61
N LEU A 103 4.19 13.04 2.16
CA LEU A 103 3.53 11.98 1.40
C LEU A 103 2.01 12.14 1.37
N LYS A 104 1.41 12.80 2.37
CA LYS A 104 -0.04 13.07 2.42
C LYS A 104 -0.62 13.63 1.12
N PRO A 105 -0.02 14.65 0.46
CA PRO A 105 -0.57 15.20 -0.79
C PRO A 105 -0.64 14.20 -1.94
N LYS A 106 0.16 13.12 -1.90
CA LYS A 106 0.13 12.07 -2.93
C LYS A 106 -1.04 11.11 -2.77
N LEU A 107 -1.76 11.17 -1.63
CA LEU A 107 -2.84 10.26 -1.30
C LEU A 107 -4.18 10.96 -1.05
N THR A 108 -4.19 12.30 -0.90
CA THR A 108 -5.41 13.08 -0.60
C THR A 108 -6.60 12.70 -1.47
N ASN A 109 -6.47 12.73 -2.80
CA ASN A 109 -7.57 12.39 -3.70
C ASN A 109 -8.09 10.96 -3.52
N PHE A 110 -7.20 10.02 -3.16
CA PHE A 110 -7.60 8.64 -2.89
C PHE A 110 -8.32 8.52 -1.54
N ILE A 111 -7.88 9.25 -0.52
CA ILE A 111 -8.52 9.26 0.80
C ILE A 111 -9.90 9.91 0.75
N GLU A 112 -10.05 11.00 -0.02
CA GLU A 112 -11.36 11.62 -0.26
C GLU A 112 -12.31 10.62 -0.95
N TRP A 113 -11.86 10.02 -2.06
CA TRP A 113 -12.63 8.98 -2.74
C TRP A 113 -13.01 7.80 -1.84
N LEU A 114 -12.08 7.37 -0.97
CA LEU A 114 -12.28 6.24 -0.06
C LEU A 114 -13.43 6.53 0.91
N LYS A 115 -13.46 7.73 1.50
CA LYS A 115 -14.51 8.16 2.43
C LYS A 115 -15.86 8.36 1.74
N ASP A 116 -15.85 8.94 0.54
CA ASP A 116 -17.08 9.16 -0.23
C ASP A 116 -17.77 7.83 -0.60
N ALA A 117 -17.01 6.76 -0.84
CA ALA A 117 -17.55 5.44 -1.15
C ALA A 117 -18.29 4.79 0.02
N GLU A 118 -17.90 5.09 1.26
CA GLU A 118 -18.56 4.58 2.47
C GLU A 118 -19.91 5.29 2.69
N GLU A 119 -19.98 6.61 2.45
CA GLU A 119 -21.23 7.39 2.62
C GLU A 119 -22.35 6.99 1.64
N GLU A 120 -22.03 6.49 0.44
CA GLU A 120 -23.05 5.97 -0.51
C GLU A 120 -23.57 4.56 -0.16
N SER A 121 -22.90 3.83 0.74
CA SER A 121 -23.21 2.42 1.03
C SER A 121 -24.17 2.22 2.22
N ASP A 122 -24.37 3.25 3.05
CA ASP A 122 -25.15 3.20 4.30
C ASP A 122 -26.58 3.78 4.16
N ASP A 123 -26.96 4.27 2.97
CA ASP A 123 -28.23 4.99 2.71
C ASP A 123 -29.27 4.16 1.90
N ASP A 124 -29.18 2.82 1.92
CA ASP A 124 -30.15 1.89 1.27
C ASP A 124 -30.61 0.74 2.21
#